data_AF-A0A202DWN7-F1
#
_entry.id   AF-A0A202DWN7-F1
#
_cell.length_a   1.000
_cell.length_b   1.000
_cell.length_c   1.000
_cell.angle_alpha   90.00
_cell.angle_beta   90.00
_cell.angle_gamma   90.00
#
_symmetry.space_group_name_H-M   'P 1'
#
loop_
_entity.id
_entity.type
_entity.pdbx_description
1 polymer ?
#
loop_
_entity_poly.entity_id
_entity_poly.type
_entity_poly.pdbx_seq_one_letter_code
_entity_poly.pdbx_strand_id
1 'polypeptide(L)'
;MTIYMFIATLACVLLIVGYLFRFKRRLHIALMSSGIFLDVLLVLYLQLTRDAVQTALQFELDYLAQLHIGFSTFALLLYLPISILGVKLLRGGYEPTTQAVKKLRHWHIRFAMPALISRVIGWFLMLSLIK
;
A
#
# COMPACT_ATOMS: atom_id res chain seq x y z
N MET A 1 -15.26 10.58 12.49
CA MET A 1 -14.50 9.63 11.64
C MET A 1 -15.41 8.50 11.20
N THR A 2 -15.44 8.17 9.91
CA THR A 2 -16.24 7.04 9.40
C THR A 2 -15.50 5.71 9.59
N ILE A 3 -16.22 4.59 9.53
CA ILE A 3 -15.63 3.25 9.67
C ILE A 3 -14.52 2.97 8.66
N TYR A 4 -14.63 3.54 7.45
CA TYR A 4 -13.62 3.44 6.39
C TYR A 4 -12.29 4.08 6.77
N MET A 5 -12.30 5.15 7.55
CA MET A 5 -11.08 5.82 8.01
C MET A 5 -10.33 4.99 9.05
N PHE A 6 -11.06 4.25 9.90
CA PHE A 6 -10.45 3.32 10.84
C PHE A 6 -9.79 2.15 10.11
N ILE A 7 -10.44 1.59 9.09
CA ILE A 7 -9.88 0.52 8.26
C ILE A 7 -8.63 1.03 7.51
N ALA A 8 -8.70 2.22 6.89
CA ALA A 8 -7.55 2.83 6.22
C ALA A 8 -6.38 3.09 7.17
N THR A 9 -6.66 3.55 8.39
CA THR A 9 -5.64 3.79 9.43
C THR A 9 -5.02 2.47 9.87
N LEU A 10 -5.83 1.43 10.09
CA LEU A 10 -5.32 0.10 10.42
C LEU A 10 -4.42 -0.45 9.31
N ALA A 11 -4.84 -0.34 8.05
CA ALA A 11 -4.03 -0.75 6.91
C ALA A 11 -2.69 -0.01 6.87
N CYS A 12 -2.70 1.32 7.02
CA CYS A 12 -1.49 2.14 7.06
C CYS A 12 -0.55 1.73 8.21
N VAL A 13 -1.10 1.53 9.42
CA VAL A 13 -0.32 1.06 10.59
C VAL A 13 0.30 -0.30 10.32
N LEU A 14 -0.43 -1.26 9.74
CA LEU A 14 0.11 -2.58 9.39
C LEU A 14 1.28 -2.48 8.41
N LEU A 15 1.20 -1.58 7.42
CA LEU A 15 2.27 -1.36 6.45
C LEU A 15 3.52 -0.75 7.11
N ILE A 16 3.35 0.27 7.96
CA ILE A 16 4.46 0.91 8.69
C ILE A 16 5.11 -0.09 9.63
N VAL A 17 4.33 -0.79 10.46
CA VAL A 17 4.84 -1.78 11.41
C VAL A 17 5.47 -2.95 10.66
N GLY A 18 4.87 -3.39 9.55
CA GLY A 18 5.44 -4.40 8.65
C GLY A 18 6.81 -3.99 8.12
N TYR A 19 6.99 -2.71 7.76
CA TYR A 19 8.29 -2.17 7.32
C TYR A 19 9.31 -2.13 8.46
N LEU A 20 8.92 -1.71 9.66
CA LEU A 20 9.81 -1.70 10.84
C LEU A 20 10.32 -3.12 11.17
N PHE A 21 9.46 -4.12 11.00
CA PHE A 21 9.83 -5.53 11.20
C PHE A 21 10.41 -6.22 9.96
N ARG A 22 10.92 -5.49 8.96
CA ARG A 22 11.52 -6.06 7.72
C ARG A 22 12.62 -7.10 7.93
N PHE A 23 13.30 -7.07 9.09
CA PHE A 23 14.31 -8.06 9.44
C PHE A 23 13.70 -9.37 9.98
N LYS A 24 12.49 -9.31 10.55
CA LYS A 24 11.72 -10.48 10.99
C LYS A 24 10.80 -10.93 9.87
N ARG A 25 11.36 -11.67 8.90
CA ARG A 25 10.72 -12.06 7.63
C ARG A 25 9.26 -12.53 7.78
N ARG A 26 8.96 -13.48 8.68
CA ARG A 26 7.60 -13.99 8.89
C ARG A 26 6.62 -12.88 9.28
N LEU A 27 7.03 -12.03 10.22
CA LEU A 27 6.22 -10.92 10.71
C LEU A 27 6.06 -9.82 9.65
N HIS A 28 7.15 -9.47 8.96
CA HIS A 28 7.11 -8.54 7.83
C HIS A 28 6.08 -8.97 6.77
N ILE A 29 6.13 -10.24 6.34
CA ILE A 29 5.21 -10.75 5.32
C ILE A 29 3.78 -10.70 5.81
N ALA A 30 3.51 -11.23 7.01
CA ALA A 30 2.17 -11.27 7.57
C ALA A 30 1.55 -9.87 7.70
N LEU A 31 2.32 -8.90 8.21
CA LEU A 31 1.87 -7.52 8.37
C LEU A 31 1.69 -6.82 7.02
N MET A 32 2.66 -6.94 6.11
CA MET A 32 2.58 -6.31 4.79
C MET A 32 1.44 -6.87 3.96
N SER A 33 1.27 -8.21 3.91
CA SER A 33 0.20 -8.83 3.16
C SER A 33 -1.17 -8.47 3.73
N SER A 34 -1.30 -8.42 5.06
CA SER A 34 -2.55 -8.03 5.72
C SER A 34 -2.89 -6.56 5.45
N GLY A 35 -1.90 -5.66 5.55
CA GLY A 35 -2.07 -4.24 5.27
C GLY A 35 -2.48 -3.99 3.81
N ILE A 36 -1.76 -4.58 2.84
CA ILE A 36 -2.08 -4.50 1.41
C ILE A 36 -3.47 -5.09 1.12
N PHE A 37 -3.81 -6.22 1.73
CA PHE A 37 -5.10 -6.87 1.53
C PHE A 37 -6.25 -5.99 2.02
N LEU A 38 -6.16 -5.45 3.24
CA LEU A 38 -7.15 -4.53 3.79
C LEU A 38 -7.28 -3.27 2.94
N ASP A 39 -6.15 -2.74 2.46
CA ASP A 39 -6.10 -1.59 1.58
C ASP A 39 -6.89 -1.79 0.29
N VAL A 40 -6.59 -2.89 -0.42
CA VAL A 40 -7.22 -3.23 -1.69
C VAL A 40 -8.70 -3.50 -1.47
N LEU A 41 -9.04 -4.25 -0.41
CA LEU A 41 -10.42 -4.56 -0.07
C LEU A 41 -11.23 -3.29 0.23
N LEU A 42 -10.64 -2.32 0.95
CA LEU A 42 -11.30 -1.05 1.23
C LEU A 42 -11.57 -0.25 -0.04
N VAL A 43 -10.60 -0.18 -0.97
CA VAL A 43 -10.79 0.51 -2.26
C VAL A 43 -11.87 -0.17 -3.08
N LEU A 44 -11.87 -1.51 -3.16
CA LEU A 44 -12.92 -2.27 -3.84
C LEU A 44 -14.30 -2.03 -3.22
N TYR A 45 -14.38 -2.03 -1.89
CA TYR A 45 -15.63 -1.73 -1.19
C TYR A 45 -16.13 -0.32 -1.50
N LEU A 46 -15.25 0.70 -1.47
CA LEU A 46 -15.62 2.07 -1.80
C LEU A 46 -16.04 2.21 -3.26
N GLN A 47 -15.42 1.46 -4.17
CA GLN A 47 -15.84 1.43 -5.56
C GLN A 47 -17.27 0.89 -5.71
N LEU A 48 -17.59 -0.22 -5.03
CA LEU A 48 -18.91 -0.86 -5.14
C LEU A 48 -20.03 -0.07 -4.44
N THR A 49 -19.70 0.74 -3.43
CA THR A 49 -20.71 1.42 -2.59
C THR A 49 -20.85 2.91 -2.86
N ARG A 50 -19.83 3.55 -3.46
CA ARG A 50 -19.78 5.01 -3.64
C ARG A 50 -19.34 5.44 -5.03
N ASP A 51 -19.22 4.52 -5.98
CA ASP A 51 -18.77 4.82 -7.34
C ASP A 51 -17.48 5.65 -7.36
N ALA A 52 -16.54 5.30 -6.47
CA ALA A 52 -15.38 6.12 -6.13
C ALA A 52 -14.52 6.50 -7.35
N VAL A 53 -14.39 5.60 -8.33
CA VAL A 53 -13.69 5.85 -9.60
C VAL A 53 -14.45 6.88 -10.44
N GLN A 54 -15.77 6.75 -10.57
CA GLN A 54 -16.57 7.69 -11.35
C GLN A 54 -16.53 9.09 -10.72
N THR A 55 -16.66 9.19 -9.39
CA THR A 55 -16.53 10.47 -8.69
C THR A 55 -15.14 11.09 -8.85
N ALA A 56 -14.09 10.28 -8.81
CA ALA A 56 -12.73 10.77 -9.03
C ALA A 56 -12.53 11.30 -10.47
N LEU A 57 -13.15 10.67 -11.47
CA LEU A 57 -13.07 11.07 -12.88
C LEU A 57 -13.91 12.32 -13.21
N GLN A 58 -14.87 12.68 -12.37
CA GLN A 58 -15.67 13.91 -12.54
C GLN A 58 -14.90 15.18 -12.13
N PHE A 59 -13.78 15.05 -11.41
CA PHE A 59 -12.96 16.19 -10.94
C PHE A 59 -13.72 17.25 -10.12
N GLU A 60 -14.90 16.91 -9.60
CA GLU A 60 -15.70 17.79 -8.72
C GLU A 60 -15.20 17.80 -7.27
N LEU A 61 -14.19 16.98 -6.97
CA LEU A 61 -13.59 16.87 -5.64
C LEU A 61 -12.62 18.01 -5.36
N ASP A 62 -12.53 18.40 -4.09
CA ASP A 62 -11.53 19.35 -3.60
C ASP A 62 -10.09 18.89 -3.92
N TYR A 63 -9.17 19.84 -4.08
CA TYR A 63 -7.80 19.58 -4.51
C TYR A 63 -7.07 18.57 -3.60
N LEU A 64 -7.29 18.64 -2.28
CA LEU A 64 -6.71 17.69 -1.33
C LEU A 64 -7.25 16.27 -1.51
N ALA A 65 -8.54 16.13 -1.86
CA ALA A 65 -9.14 14.84 -2.13
C ALA A 65 -8.62 14.24 -3.44
N GLN A 66 -8.42 15.06 -4.48
CA GLN A 66 -7.80 14.62 -5.72
C GLN A 66 -6.36 14.14 -5.50
N LEU A 67 -5.56 14.89 -4.72
CA LEU A 67 -4.20 14.46 -4.36
C LEU A 67 -4.21 13.16 -3.55
N HIS A 68 -5.11 13.03 -2.57
CA HIS A 68 -5.27 11.79 -1.80
C HIS A 68 -5.53 10.58 -2.71
N ILE A 69 -6.45 10.72 -3.68
CA ILE A 69 -6.78 9.67 -4.64
C ILE A 69 -5.57 9.37 -5.54
N GLY A 70 -4.86 10.38 -6.01
CA GLY A 70 -3.65 10.22 -6.83
C GLY A 70 -2.57 9.41 -6.13
N PHE A 71 -2.19 9.79 -4.91
CA PHE A 71 -1.19 9.07 -4.12
C PHE A 71 -1.65 7.64 -3.77
N SER A 72 -2.94 7.47 -3.45
CA SER A 72 -3.51 6.17 -3.12
C SER A 72 -3.53 5.22 -4.32
N THR A 73 -3.88 5.73 -5.49
CA THR A 73 -3.90 4.97 -6.76
C THR A 73 -2.48 4.56 -7.15
N PHE A 74 -1.53 5.48 -7.04
CA PHE A 74 -0.12 5.20 -7.33
C PHE A 74 0.44 4.11 -6.40
N ALA A 75 0.16 4.17 -5.10
CA ALA A 75 0.54 3.11 -4.16
C ALA A 75 -0.07 1.75 -4.54
N LEU A 76 -1.36 1.73 -4.89
CA LEU A 76 -2.08 0.52 -5.28
C LEU A 76 -1.47 -0.14 -6.53
N LEU A 77 -1.10 0.66 -7.53
CA LEU A 77 -0.43 0.16 -8.74
C LEU A 77 0.90 -0.50 -8.43
N LEU A 78 1.64 0.03 -7.45
CA LEU A 78 2.92 -0.53 -7.03
C LEU A 78 2.78 -1.81 -6.19
N TYR A 79 1.65 -2.06 -5.53
CA TYR A 79 1.45 -3.29 -4.75
C TYR A 79 1.58 -4.57 -5.58
N LEU A 80 1.18 -4.54 -6.85
CA LEU A 80 1.32 -5.68 -7.76
C LEU A 80 2.78 -6.11 -7.96
N PRO A 81 3.68 -5.26 -8.51
CA PRO A 81 5.08 -5.65 -8.69
C PRO A 81 5.78 -5.95 -7.36
N ILE A 82 5.45 -5.24 -6.27
CA ILE A 82 6.01 -5.51 -4.93
C ILE A 82 5.65 -6.92 -4.46
N SER A 83 4.38 -7.30 -4.57
CA SER A 83 3.88 -8.61 -4.13
C SER A 83 4.48 -9.74 -4.96
N ILE A 84 4.55 -9.56 -6.29
CA ILE A 84 5.19 -10.53 -7.19
C ILE A 84 6.67 -10.71 -6.84
N LEU A 85 7.41 -9.62 -6.63
CA LEU A 85 8.82 -9.67 -6.23
C LEU A 85 9.00 -10.29 -4.84
N GLY A 86 8.09 -9.99 -3.90
CA GLY A 86 8.06 -10.57 -2.56
C GLY A 86 7.88 -12.09 -2.59
N VAL A 87 6.94 -12.60 -3.40
CA VAL A 87 6.72 -14.03 -3.61
C VAL A 87 7.93 -14.70 -4.26
N LYS A 88 8.56 -14.05 -5.27
CA LYS A 88 9.79 -14.58 -5.88
C LYS A 88 10.94 -14.66 -4.87
N LEU A 89 11.10 -13.64 -4.02
CA LEU A 89 12.07 -13.67 -2.92
C LEU A 89 11.75 -14.78 -1.90
N LEU A 90 10.47 -15.11 -1.69
CA LEU A 90 10.05 -16.23 -0.84
C LEU A 90 10.43 -17.59 -1.41
N ARG A 91 10.23 -17.79 -2.71
CA ARG A 91 10.58 -19.04 -3.39
C ARG A 91 12.08 -19.25 -3.54
N GLY A 92 12.87 -18.16 -3.63
CA GLY A 92 14.32 -18.20 -3.79
C GLY A 92 15.14 -18.64 -2.56
N GLY A 93 14.49 -19.05 -1.47
CA GLY A 93 15.17 -19.53 -0.26
C GLY A 93 15.59 -18.44 0.74
N TYR A 94 16.28 -18.85 1.80
CA TYR A 94 16.72 -17.98 2.91
C TYR A 94 18.10 -17.35 2.67
N GLU A 95 18.87 -17.86 1.71
CA GLU A 95 20.25 -17.45 1.49
C GLU A 95 20.39 -16.36 0.41
N PRO A 96 20.93 -15.18 0.75
CA PRO A 96 21.24 -14.12 -0.21
C PRO A 96 22.57 -14.39 -0.95
N THR A 97 22.85 -15.64 -1.30
CA THR A 97 24.14 -16.07 -1.86
C THR A 97 24.23 -15.80 -3.36
N THR A 98 23.12 -15.82 -4.11
CA THR A 98 23.15 -15.57 -5.56
C THR A 98 22.95 -14.08 -5.91
N GLN A 99 23.68 -13.61 -6.93
CA GLN A 99 23.55 -12.26 -7.47
C GLN A 99 22.11 -11.95 -7.94
N ALA A 100 21.38 -12.98 -8.40
CA ALA A 100 19.98 -12.89 -8.79
C ALA A 100 19.05 -12.48 -7.62
N VAL A 101 19.23 -13.08 -6.44
CA VAL A 101 18.44 -12.74 -5.23
C VAL A 101 18.74 -11.32 -4.77
N LYS A 102 20.00 -10.87 -4.82
CA LYS A 102 20.38 -9.48 -4.52
C LYS A 102 19.69 -8.49 -5.47
N LYS A 103 19.66 -8.79 -6.77
CA LYS A 103 18.97 -7.97 -7.79
C LYS A 103 17.47 -7.91 -7.52
N LEU A 104 16.82 -9.04 -7.26
CA LEU A 104 15.39 -9.10 -6.91
C LEU A 104 15.07 -8.26 -5.67
N ARG A 105 15.91 -8.36 -4.61
CA ARG A 105 15.75 -7.57 -3.38
C ARG A 105 15.87 -6.08 -3.65
N HIS A 106 16.84 -5.67 -4.46
CA HIS A 106 17.01 -4.27 -4.84
C HIS A 106 15.76 -3.73 -5.54
N TRP A 107 15.21 -4.45 -6.53
CA TRP A 107 13.98 -4.05 -7.22
C TRP A 107 12.77 -4.04 -6.28
N HIS A 108 12.65 -5.03 -5.39
CA HIS A 108 11.57 -5.07 -4.41
C HIS A 108 11.56 -3.81 -3.55
N ILE A 109 12.72 -3.42 -3.00
CA ILE A 109 12.85 -2.20 -2.19
C ILE A 109 12.58 -0.94 -3.01
N ARG A 110 13.06 -0.89 -4.27
CA ARG A 110 12.88 0.26 -5.16
C ARG A 110 11.42 0.55 -5.48
N PHE A 111 10.57 -0.47 -5.56
CA PHE A 111 9.12 -0.29 -5.69
C PHE A 111 8.43 -0.10 -4.33
N ALA A 112 8.88 -0.82 -3.29
CA ALA A 112 8.26 -0.77 -1.97
C ALA A 112 8.37 0.61 -1.29
N MET A 113 9.51 1.29 -1.43
CA MET A 113 9.71 2.60 -0.79
C MET A 113 8.76 3.68 -1.34
N PRO A 114 8.66 3.91 -2.66
CA PRO A 114 7.66 4.83 -3.20
C PRO A 114 6.23 4.45 -2.82
N ALA A 115 5.86 3.17 -2.87
CA ALA A 115 4.51 2.74 -2.50
C ALA A 115 4.17 3.08 -1.04
N LEU A 116 5.09 2.80 -0.12
CA LEU A 116 4.91 3.10 1.30
C LEU A 116 4.82 4.61 1.55
N ILE A 117 5.72 5.39 0.94
CA ILE A 117 5.71 6.86 1.07
C ILE A 117 4.39 7.42 0.53
N SER A 118 3.98 7.03 -0.66
CA SER A 118 2.70 7.44 -1.25
C SER A 118 1.53 7.03 -0.38
N ARG A 119 1.57 5.86 0.27
CA ARG A 119 0.49 5.43 1.17
C ARG A 119 0.42 6.26 2.45
N VAL A 120 1.55 6.62 3.03
CA VAL A 120 1.60 7.49 4.22
C VAL A 120 1.13 8.90 3.88
N ILE A 121 1.57 9.46 2.75
CA ILE A 121 1.10 10.78 2.27
C ILE A 121 -0.40 10.73 2.00
N GLY A 122 -0.88 9.70 1.28
CA GLY A 122 -2.31 9.50 1.03
C GLY A 122 -3.11 9.43 2.33
N TRP A 123 -2.67 8.63 3.31
CA TRP A 123 -3.33 8.56 4.61
C TRP A 123 -3.35 9.90 5.35
N PHE A 124 -2.26 10.67 5.30
CA PHE A 124 -2.23 12.02 5.90
C PHE A 124 -3.22 12.97 5.23
N LEU A 125 -3.28 12.98 3.89
CA LEU A 125 -4.25 13.77 3.13
C LEU A 125 -5.70 13.35 3.39
N MET A 126 -5.96 12.08 3.72
CA MET A 126 -7.28 11.62 4.13
C MET A 126 -7.74 12.30 5.43
N LEU A 127 -6.82 12.53 6.37
CA LEU A 127 -7.14 13.17 7.65
C LEU A 127 -7.50 14.65 7.49
N SER A 128 -6.92 15.35 6.51
CA SER A 128 -7.27 16.74 6.23
C SER A 128 -8.67 16.91 5.60
N LEU A 129 -9.30 15.81 5.18
CA LEU A 129 -10.67 15.80 4.65
C LEU A 129 -11.74 15.61 5.75
N ILE A 130 -11.33 15.47 7.02
CA ILE A 130 -12.25 15.44 8.16
C ILE A 130 -12.76 16.87 8.37
N LYS A 131 -14.01 17.10 7.98
CA LYS A 131 -14.80 18.29 8.35
C LYS A 131 -15.84 17.90 9.40
#